data_AF-A0A0B6ZZT7-F1
#
_entry.id   AF-A0A0B6ZZT7-F1
#
_cell.length_a   1.000
_cell.length_b   1.000
_cell.length_c   1.000
_cell.angle_alpha   90.00
_cell.angle_beta   90.00
_cell.angle_gamma   90.00
#
_symmetry.space_group_name_H-M   'P 1'
#
loop_
_entity.id
_entity.type
_entity.pdbx_description
1 polymer ?
#
loop_
_entity_poly.entity_id
_entity_poly.type
_entity_poly.pdbx_seq_one_letter_code
_entity_poly.pdbx_strand_id
1 'polypeptide(L)' 'TLMSKLEDLDFADDLVLLSHRLQDMQDKVDTLKQVAQRFGLKISQKKIKIL' A
#
# COMPACT_ATOMS: atom_id res chain seq x y z
N THR A 1 10.89 -22.22 -8.70
CA THR A 1 11.26 -22.17 -7.27
C THR A 1 10.86 -20.82 -6.73
N LEU A 2 9.96 -20.85 -5.75
CA LEU A 2 9.42 -19.71 -5.00
C LEU A 2 10.53 -19.19 -4.07
N MET A 3 10.67 -17.87 -3.90
CA MET A 3 11.58 -17.20 -2.94
C MET A 3 13.03 -16.94 -3.40
N SER A 4 13.25 -16.29 -4.56
CA SER A 4 14.55 -15.64 -4.79
C SER A 4 14.46 -14.17 -4.38
N LYS A 5 14.85 -13.91 -3.14
CA LYS A 5 15.26 -12.60 -2.58
C LYS A 5 14.20 -11.50 -2.55
N LEU A 6 13.40 -11.54 -1.49
CA LEU A 6 12.74 -10.36 -0.92
C LEU A 6 13.79 -9.58 -0.07
N GLU A 7 14.88 -9.11 -0.69
CA GLU A 7 16.08 -8.67 0.05
C GLU A 7 16.15 -7.19 0.40
N ASP A 8 15.17 -6.38 0.02
CA ASP A 8 15.16 -4.94 0.35
C ASP A 8 13.77 -4.45 0.81
N LEU A 9 13.02 -5.27 1.54
CA LEU A 9 11.81 -4.82 2.25
C LEU A 9 12.13 -4.04 3.55
N ASP A 10 13.36 -3.57 3.70
CA ASP A 10 13.76 -2.60 4.74
C ASP A 10 13.81 -1.15 4.18
N PHE A 11 13.70 -0.94 2.85
CA PHE A 11 13.86 0.39 2.22
C PHE A 11 12.57 1.05 1.70
N ALA A 12 11.39 0.49 1.97
CA ALA A 12 10.13 1.09 1.53
C ALA A 12 8.99 0.90 2.55
N ASP A 13 9.03 1.67 3.64
CA ASP A 13 7.84 1.92 4.49
C ASP A 13 6.76 2.74 3.74
N ASP A 14 7.16 3.43 2.66
CA ASP A 14 6.32 4.37 1.93
C ASP A 14 5.86 3.76 0.59
N LEU A 15 4.55 3.56 0.46
CA LEU A 15 3.88 3.13 -0.77
C LEU A 15 3.16 4.32 -1.41
N VAL A 16 3.41 4.55 -2.71
CA VAL A 16 2.75 5.61 -3.50
C VAL A 16 1.74 5.00 -4.47
N LEU A 17 0.52 5.53 -4.48
CA LEU A 17 -0.55 5.13 -5.40
C LEU A 17 -0.81 6.26 -6.41
N LEU A 18 -0.80 5.94 -7.71
CA LEU A 18 -1.15 6.88 -8.78
C LEU A 18 -2.52 6.53 -9.37
N SER A 19 -3.32 7.56 -9.62
CA SER A 19 -4.61 7.40 -10.30
C SER A 19 -5.00 8.65 -11.08
N HIS A 20 -5.81 8.46 -12.13
CA HIS A 20 -6.30 9.58 -12.95
C HIS A 20 -7.53 10.27 -12.35
N ARG A 21 -8.26 9.61 -11.44
CA ARG A 21 -9.42 10.15 -10.73
C ARG A 21 -9.28 9.94 -9.23
N LEU A 22 -9.80 10.90 -8.46
CA LEU A 22 -9.79 10.85 -7.00
C LEU A 22 -10.59 9.64 -6.47
N GLN A 23 -11.72 9.31 -7.09
CA GLN A 23 -12.53 8.14 -6.72
C GLN A 23 -11.74 6.83 -6.88
N ASP A 24 -11.07 6.66 -8.03
CA ASP A 24 -10.25 5.46 -8.29
C ASP A 24 -9.09 5.35 -7.28
N MET A 25 -8.57 6.49 -6.79
CA MET A 25 -7.54 6.49 -5.76
C MET A 25 -8.09 6.08 -4.39
N GLN A 26 -9.29 6.54 -4.03
CA GLN A 26 -9.98 6.12 -2.82
C GLN A 26 -10.24 4.61 -2.84
N ASP A 27 -10.75 4.08 -3.95
CA ASP A 27 -11.01 2.64 -4.11
C ASP A 27 -9.72 1.81 -3.98
N LYS A 28 -8.60 2.30 -4.51
CA LYS A 28 -7.27 1.68 -4.37
C LYS A 28 -6.80 1.70 -2.92
N VAL A 29 -6.98 2.80 -2.19
CA VAL A 29 -6.63 2.92 -0.77
C VAL A 29 -7.45 1.94 0.08
N ASP A 30 -8.74 1.82 -0.19
CA ASP A 30 -9.62 0.90 0.55
C ASP A 30 -9.29 -0.56 0.27
N THR A 31 -9.00 -0.89 -1.00
CA THR A 31 -8.53 -2.23 -1.39
C THR A 31 -7.21 -2.56 -0.69
N LEU A 32 -6.25 -1.63 -0.71
CA LEU A 32 -4.96 -1.79 -0.05
C LEU A 32 -5.12 -2.04 1.45
N LYS A 33 -6.02 -1.30 2.11
CA LYS A 33 -6.34 -1.49 3.54
C LYS A 33 -6.88 -2.88 3.82
N GLN A 34 -7.80 -3.38 2.99
CA GLN A 34 -8.34 -4.74 3.13
C GLN A 34 -7.27 -5.81 2.95
N VAL A 35 -6.39 -5.65 1.95
CA VAL A 35 -5.30 -6.60 1.70
C VAL A 35 -4.29 -6.56 2.84
N ALA A 36 -3.87 -5.38 3.29
CA ALA A 36 -2.95 -5.21 4.42
C ALA A 36 -3.46 -5.89 5.70
N GLN A 37 -4.75 -5.77 6.00
CA GLN A 37 -5.37 -6.45 7.15
C GLN A 37 -5.22 -7.97 7.10
N ARG A 38 -5.30 -8.59 5.91
CA ARG A 38 -5.11 -10.05 5.75
C ARG A 38 -3.68 -10.50 6.09
N PHE A 39 -2.71 -9.61 5.97
CA PHE A 39 -1.31 -9.85 6.32
C PHE A 39 -0.93 -9.31 7.72
N GLY A 40 -1.91 -8.85 8.51
CA GLY A 40 -1.66 -8.26 9.83
C GLY A 40 -1.03 -6.86 9.80
N LEU A 41 -0.98 -6.23 8.62
CA LEU A 41 -0.43 -4.90 8.42
C LEU A 41 -1.48 -3.83 8.70
N LYS A 42 -1.07 -2.75 9.39
CA LYS A 42 -1.94 -1.61 9.71
C LYS A 42 -1.53 -0.39 8.90
N ILE A 43 -2.39 0.03 7.98
CA ILE A 43 -2.19 1.27 7.23
C ILE A 43 -2.51 2.47 8.12
N SER A 44 -1.55 3.37 8.28
CA SER A 44 -1.74 4.62 8.99
C SER A 44 -2.41 5.65 8.08
N GLN A 45 -3.71 5.89 8.28
CA GLN A 45 -4.45 6.91 7.54
C GLN A 45 -3.86 8.31 7.69
N LYS A 46 -3.15 8.59 8.81
CA LYS A 46 -2.47 9.88 9.04
C LYS A 46 -1.25 10.11 8.14
N LYS A 47 -0.65 9.05 7.60
CA LYS A 47 0.51 9.13 6.72
C LYS A 47 0.12 9.22 5.23
N ILE A 48 -1.14 8.95 4.89
CA ILE A 48 -1.62 9.04 3.52
C ILE A 48 -1.71 10.52 3.14
N LYS A 49 -0.94 10.92 2.13
CA LYS A 49 -1.05 12.23 1.49
C LYS A 49 -1.63 12.03 0.09
N ILE A 50 -2.72 12.73 -0.18
CA ILE A 50 -3.29 12.87 -1.52
C ILE A 50 -2.66 14.13 -2.10
N LEU A 51 -1.85 13.98 -3.16
CA LEU A 51 -1.21 15.07 -3.88
C LEU A 51 -1.94 15.35 -5.19
#